data_AF-A0A7X5Y6A3-F1
#
_entry.id   AF-A0A7X5Y6A3-F1
#
_cell.length_a   1.000
_cell.length_b   1.000
_cell.length_c   1.000
_cell.angle_alpha   90.00
_cell.angle_beta   90.00
_cell.angle_gamma   90.00
#
_symmetry.space_group_name_H-M   'P 1'
#
loop_
_entity.id
_entity.type
_entity.pdbx_description
1 polymer ?
#
loop_
_entity_poly.entity_id
_entity_poly.type
_entity_poly.pdbx_seq_one_letter_code
_entity_poly.pdbx_strand_id
1 'polypeptide(L)'
;MTNFPTLGELGLKHDPKGRGYHAVYREHEVNHCPGCGRTHWLIGRVSAECAFCATALPLAEASTRHHNGPAVIQHRNRNHGHAWAA
;
A
#
# COMPACT_ATOMS: atom_id res chain seq x y z
N MET A 1 -18.77 29.85 8.02
CA MET A 1 -17.48 29.15 7.99
C MET A 1 -17.68 27.83 8.71
N THR A 2 -17.84 26.73 7.98
CA THR A 2 -18.15 25.42 8.58
C THR A 2 -16.83 24.78 8.99
N ASN A 3 -16.63 24.61 10.30
CA ASN A 3 -15.44 23.97 10.86
C ASN A 3 -15.65 22.45 10.80
N PHE A 4 -14.95 21.76 9.90
CA PHE A 4 -14.99 20.30 9.84
C PHE A 4 -13.97 19.75 10.83
N PRO A 5 -14.38 18.98 11.84
CA PRO A 5 -13.45 18.42 12.80
C PRO A 5 -12.49 17.45 12.09
N THR A 6 -11.21 17.55 12.43
CA THR A 6 -10.16 16.66 11.94
C THR A 6 -10.32 15.27 12.56
N LEU A 7 -9.84 14.22 11.88
CA LEU A 7 -9.87 12.84 12.39
C LEU A 7 -9.22 12.69 13.79
N GLY A 8 -8.24 13.55 14.11
CA GLY A 8 -7.61 13.60 15.43
C GLY A 8 -8.54 14.14 16.53
N GLU A 9 -9.39 15.13 16.21
CA GLU A 9 -10.36 15.72 17.15
C GLU A 9 -11.50 14.75 17.50
N LEU A 10 -11.81 13.81 16.60
CA LEU A 10 -12.82 12.77 16.81
C LEU A 10 -12.30 11.56 17.62
N GLY A 11 -11.05 11.59 18.09
CA GLY A 11 -10.47 10.50 18.88
C GLY A 11 -10.28 9.18 18.10
N LEU A 12 -10.40 9.22 16.77
CA LEU A 12 -10.15 8.08 15.90
C LEU A 12 -8.65 7.84 15.82
N LYS A 13 -8.15 7.02 16.74
CA LYS A 13 -6.75 6.55 16.71
C LYS A 13 -6.51 5.83 15.39
N HIS A 14 -5.44 6.23 14.70
CA HIS A 14 -5.02 5.56 13.48
C HIS A 14 -4.63 4.11 13.84
N ASP A 15 -5.55 3.16 13.62
CA ASP A 15 -5.31 1.73 13.81
C ASP A 15 -4.83 1.09 12.49
N PRO A 16 -3.50 0.94 12.29
CA PRO A 16 -2.97 0.32 11.08
C PRO A 16 -3.33 -1.17 10.97
N LYS A 17 -3.69 -1.85 12.06
CA LYS A 17 -4.08 -3.27 12.05
C LYS A 17 -5.53 -3.42 11.58
N GLY A 18 -6.43 -2.56 12.04
CA GLY A 18 -7.86 -2.56 11.67
C GLY A 18 -8.15 -2.01 10.27
N ARG A 19 -7.37 -1.02 9.80
CA ARG A 19 -7.53 -0.42 8.45
C ARG A 19 -6.93 -1.27 7.32
N GLY A 20 -5.98 -2.17 7.65
CA GLY A 20 -5.11 -2.81 6.68
C GLY A 20 -3.96 -1.88 6.23
N TYR A 21 -2.87 -2.48 5.76
CA TYR A 21 -1.68 -1.73 5.35
C TYR A 21 -1.92 -1.00 4.02
N HIS A 22 -1.94 0.33 4.04
CA HIS A 22 -2.20 1.16 2.86
C HIS A 22 -0.90 1.71 2.27
N ALA A 23 -0.11 0.84 1.64
CA ALA A 23 1.10 1.24 0.94
C ALA A 23 0.75 1.87 -0.43
N VAL A 24 1.31 3.05 -0.70
CA VAL A 24 1.17 3.75 -1.98
C VAL A 24 2.57 4.08 -2.50
N TYR A 25 2.72 4.10 -3.82
CA TYR A 25 3.94 4.59 -4.46
C TYR A 25 3.90 6.11 -4.61
N ARG A 26 4.98 6.79 -4.22
CA ARG A 26 5.13 8.26 -4.31
C ARG A 26 6.28 8.64 -5.22
N GLU A 27 6.03 9.34 -6.33
CA GLU A 27 7.05 9.61 -7.35
C GLU A 27 8.30 10.34 -6.82
N HIS A 28 8.12 11.22 -5.83
CA HIS A 28 9.18 12.07 -5.28
C HIS A 28 9.86 11.51 -4.01
N GLU A 29 9.59 10.25 -3.66
CA GLU A 29 10.16 9.61 -2.46
C GLU A 29 10.83 8.27 -2.81
N VAL A 30 11.74 7.80 -1.95
CA VAL A 30 12.33 6.46 -2.08
C VAL A 30 11.30 5.44 -1.59
N ASN A 31 10.66 4.74 -2.53
CA ASN A 31 9.67 3.71 -2.20
C ASN A 31 10.33 2.35 -2.03
N HIS A 32 10.21 1.77 -0.84
CA HIS A 32 10.59 0.38 -0.57
C HIS A 32 9.43 -0.57 -0.82
N CYS A 33 9.69 -1.65 -1.53
CA CYS A 33 8.70 -2.69 -1.76
C CYS A 33 8.36 -3.39 -0.44
N PRO A 34 7.08 -3.44 -0.02
CA PRO A 34 6.70 -4.15 1.21
C PRO A 34 6.86 -5.67 1.10
N GLY A 35 6.99 -6.21 -0.11
CA GLY A 35 7.19 -7.65 -0.34
C GLY A 35 8.64 -8.09 -0.20
N CYS A 36 9.62 -7.32 -0.71
CA CYS A 36 11.02 -7.74 -0.76
C CYS A 36 12.05 -6.65 -0.35
N GLY A 37 11.59 -5.48 0.08
CA GLY A 37 12.44 -4.36 0.54
C GLY A 37 13.18 -3.59 -0.55
N ARG A 38 13.16 -4.06 -1.80
CA ARG A 38 13.85 -3.42 -2.94
C ARG A 38 13.12 -2.17 -3.43
N THR A 39 13.84 -1.33 -4.17
CA THR A 39 13.38 -0.01 -4.62
C THR A 39 13.22 0.10 -6.14
N HIS A 40 13.34 -1.01 -6.88
CA HIS A 40 13.13 -0.98 -8.33
C HIS A 40 11.66 -1.26 -8.67
N TRP A 41 11.10 -0.37 -9.48
CA TRP A 41 9.68 -0.35 -9.82
C TRP A 41 9.49 -0.14 -11.32
N LEU A 42 8.52 -0.86 -11.88
CA LEU A 42 7.94 -0.63 -13.20
C LEU A 42 6.71 0.26 -13.00
N ILE A 43 6.81 1.52 -13.42
CA ILE A 43 5.76 2.52 -13.19
C ILE A 43 4.77 2.51 -14.36
N GLY A 44 3.52 2.14 -14.07
CA GLY A 44 2.40 2.23 -15.00
C GLY A 44 1.59 3.51 -14.79
N ARG A 45 0.41 3.58 -15.41
CA ARG A 45 -0.48 4.76 -15.28
C ARG A 45 -1.21 4.84 -13.94
N VAL A 46 -1.40 3.71 -13.26
CA VAL A 46 -2.24 3.60 -12.05
C VAL A 46 -1.53 2.90 -10.90
N SER A 47 -0.49 2.13 -11.18
CA SER A 47 0.25 1.33 -10.20
C SER A 47 1.74 1.29 -10.52
N ALA A 48 2.54 1.09 -9.48
CA ALA A 48 3.94 0.74 -9.55
C ALA A 48 4.10 -0.75 -9.19
N GLU A 49 4.70 -1.54 -10.08
CA GLU A 49 4.97 -2.95 -9.84
C GLU A 49 6.44 -3.18 -9.50
N CYS A 50 6.73 -3.91 -8.43
CA CYS A 50 8.10 -4.22 -8.07
C CYS A 50 8.72 -5.18 -9.09
N ALA A 51 9.86 -4.78 -9.69
CA ALA A 51 10.55 -5.56 -10.71
C ALA A 51 11.13 -6.90 -10.22
N PHE A 52 11.11 -7.18 -8.91
CA PHE A 52 11.68 -8.39 -8.30
C PHE A 52 10.65 -9.41 -7.83
N CYS A 53 9.59 -8.95 -7.13
CA CYS A 53 8.61 -9.84 -6.52
C CYS A 53 7.18 -9.63 -7.04
N ALA A 54 7.02 -8.81 -8.09
CA ALA A 54 5.72 -8.48 -8.70
C ALA A 54 4.68 -7.91 -7.71
N THR A 55 5.12 -7.36 -6.58
CA THR A 55 4.23 -6.63 -5.66
C THR A 55 3.82 -5.33 -6.31
N ALA A 56 2.53 -5.15 -6.55
CA ALA A 56 1.96 -3.94 -7.12
C ALA A 56 1.42 -3.02 -6.03
N LEU A 57 1.83 -1.75 -6.07
CA LEU A 57 1.29 -0.66 -5.24
C LEU A 57 0.52 0.32 -6.13
N PRO A 58 -0.60 0.89 -5.67
CA PRO A 58 -1.24 2.01 -6.37
C PRO A 58 -0.35 3.26 -6.31
N LEU A 59 -0.37 4.08 -7.36
CA LEU A 59 0.26 5.40 -7.33
C LEU A 59 -0.53 6.31 -6.37
N ALA A 60 0.16 7.20 -5.63
CA ALA A 60 -0.47 8.14 -4.71
C ALA A 60 -1.53 9.02 -5.41
N GLU A 61 -1.24 9.55 -6.61
CA GLU A 61 -2.22 10.25 -7.44
C GLU A 61 -3.41 9.40 -7.87
N ALA A 62 -3.23 8.09 -8.07
CA ALA A 62 -4.32 7.19 -8.44
C ALA A 62 -5.16 6.77 -7.23
N SER A 63 -4.53 6.63 -6.06
CA SER A 63 -5.17 6.25 -4.81
C SER A 63 -6.09 7.35 -4.27
N THR A 64 -5.71 8.62 -4.40
CA THR A 64 -6.56 9.76 -3.98
C THR A 64 -7.83 9.90 -4.81
N ARG A 65 -7.85 9.39 -6.04
CA ARG A 65 -9.05 9.34 -6.90
C ARG A 65 -10.01 8.21 -6.53
N HIS A 66 -9.56 7.21 -5.77
CA HIS A 66 -10.41 6.12 -5.27
C HIS A 66 -10.86 6.43 -3.84
N HIS A 67 -11.91 7.24 -3.68
CA HIS A 67 -12.55 7.54 -2.39
C HIS A 67 -13.32 6.34 -1.80
N ASN A 68 -13.31 5.17 -2.46
CA ASN A 68 -14.24 4.06 -2.21
C ASN A 68 -13.63 2.80 -1.56
N GLY A 69 -12.40 2.85 -1.04
CA GLY A 69 -11.88 1.77 -0.20
C GLY A 69 -10.36 1.64 -0.19
N PRO A 70 -9.80 0.91 0.79
CA PRO A 70 -8.36 0.66 0.85
C PRO A 70 -7.92 -0.18 -0.35
N ALA A 71 -6.86 0.25 -1.04
CA ALA A 71 -6.22 -0.57 -2.05
C ALA A 71 -5.60 -1.80 -1.37
N VAL A 72 -6.23 -2.96 -1.53
CA VAL A 72 -5.73 -4.21 -0.97
C VAL A 72 -4.50 -4.63 -1.77
N ILE A 73 -3.32 -4.54 -1.15
CA ILE A 73 -2.09 -5.09 -1.71
C ILE A 73 -2.20 -6.62 -1.70
N GLN A 74 -2.70 -7.18 -2.80
CA GLN A 74 -2.67 -8.62 -3.03
C GLN A 74 -1.22 -9.00 -3.36
N HIS A 75 -0.47 -9.44 -2.35
CA HIS A 75 0.83 -10.06 -2.62
C HIS A 75 0.57 -11.35 -3.40
N ARG A 76 0.82 -11.33 -4.72
CA ARG A 76 0.83 -12.57 -5.52
C ARG A 76 1.96 -13.51 -5.07
N ASN A 77 2.95 -12.98 -4.38
CA ASN A 77 4.05 -13.76 -3.80
C ASN A 77 3.72 -14.28 -2.39
N ARG A 78 2.55 -14.91 -2.18
CA ARG A 78 2.36 -15.76 -0.99
C ARG A 78 3.04 -17.06 -1.35
N ASN A 79 4.32 -17.14 -1.04
CA ASN A 79 5.07 -18.38 -1.15
C ASN A 79 4.27 -19.49 -0.47
N HIS A 80 3.81 -20.49 -1.24
CA HIS A 80 3.38 -21.79 -0.73
C HIS A 80 4.60 -22.62 -0.27
N GLY A 81 5.46 -22.01 0.53
CA GLY A 81 6.50 -22.65 1.32
C GLY A 81 6.46 -21.93 2.66
N HIS A 82 6.22 -22.58 3.79
CA HIS A 82 6.92 -23.76 4.27
C HIS A 82 6.02 -24.62 5.17
N ALA A 83 6.08 -25.95 5.05
CA ALA A 83 5.80 -26.85 6.18
C ALA A 83 6.63 -28.14 6.00
N TRP A 84 7.61 -28.30 6.87
CA TRP A 84 8.49 -29.45 7.08
C TRP A 84 7.76 -30.46 7.97
N ALA A 85 7.85 -31.77 7.71
CA ALA A 85 7.67 -32.83 8.71
C ALA A 85 7.97 -34.22 8.12
N ALA A 86 8.99 -34.87 8.70
CA ALA A 86 9.34 -36.31 8.74
C ALA A 86 9.41 -37.12 7.43
#